data_AF-A0A5D6VYT4-F1
#
_entry.id   AF-A0A5D6VYT4-F1
#
_cell.length_a   1.000
_cell.length_b   1.000
_cell.length_c   1.000
_cell.angle_alpha   90.00
_cell.angle_beta   90.00
_cell.angle_gamma   90.00
#
_symmetry.space_group_name_H-M   'P 1'
#
loop_
_entity.id
_entity.type
_entity.pdbx_description
1 polymer ?
#
loop_
_entity_poly.entity_id
_entity_poly.type
_entity_poly.pdbx_seq_one_letter_code
_entity_poly.pdbx_strand_id
1 'polypeptide(L)'
;MKIFVGFVEAIFMFLVAEKMFDIFRFTYFPFSPEPFFLPNLMENLFIGLMFVSLIPAVIAHKKGRNFNIWWIYGWAFFLIAIIHAILLKPNDDAKLKSGKYKTCPQCAEVIKEEAIVCKHCGYRYDTLADIVE
;
A
#
# COMPACT_ATOMS: atom_id res chain seq x y z
N MET A 1 10.88 -2.52 -14.16
CA MET A 1 10.59 -1.07 -14.08
C MET A 1 10.00 -0.60 -12.74
N LYS A 2 9.21 -1.39 -12.00
CA LYS A 2 8.64 -0.99 -10.68
C LYS A 2 9.65 -0.90 -9.52
N ILE A 3 10.79 -1.59 -9.62
CA ILE A 3 11.86 -1.59 -8.61
C ILE A 3 12.76 -0.35 -8.72
N PHE A 4 12.95 0.17 -9.93
CA PHE A 4 13.82 1.33 -10.20
C PHE A 4 13.21 2.64 -9.70
N VAL A 5 11.87 2.79 -9.81
CA VAL A 5 11.14 3.91 -9.22
C VAL A 5 11.25 3.90 -7.69
N GLY A 6 11.17 2.72 -7.06
CA GLY A 6 11.32 2.59 -5.61
C GLY A 6 12.71 2.96 -5.09
N PHE A 7 13.77 2.71 -5.87
CA PHE A 7 15.14 3.09 -5.52
C PHE A 7 15.35 4.62 -5.61
N VAL A 8 14.79 5.26 -6.64
CA VAL A 8 14.84 6.72 -6.81
C VAL A 8 13.98 7.43 -5.74
N GLU A 9 12.82 6.87 -5.38
CA GLU A 9 11.97 7.37 -4.29
C GLU A 9 12.62 7.19 -2.91
N ALA A 10 13.32 6.07 -2.66
CA ALA A 10 14.05 5.84 -1.41
C ALA A 10 15.24 6.80 -1.24
N ILE A 11 15.95 7.11 -2.33
CA ILE A 11 17.00 8.15 -2.35
C ILE A 11 16.39 9.53 -2.12
N PHE A 12 15.26 9.84 -2.75
CA PHE A 12 14.54 11.10 -2.53
C PHE A 12 14.06 11.23 -1.07
N MET A 13 13.59 10.14 -0.44
CA MET A 13 13.21 10.12 0.97
C MET A 13 14.41 10.22 1.92
N PHE A 14 15.55 9.62 1.60
CA PHE A 14 16.80 9.77 2.37
C PHE A 14 17.32 11.22 2.31
N LEU A 15 17.30 11.85 1.13
CA LEU A 15 17.68 13.25 0.95
C LEU A 15 16.70 14.22 1.62
N VAL A 16 15.40 13.93 1.61
CA VAL A 16 14.38 14.72 2.31
C VAL A 16 14.49 14.52 3.82
N ALA A 17 14.84 13.34 4.32
CA ALA A 17 15.02 13.07 5.75
C ALA A 17 16.20 13.83 6.35
N GLU A 18 17.34 13.92 5.65
CA GLU A 18 18.47 14.77 6.08
C GLU A 18 18.07 16.26 6.11
N LYS A 19 17.34 16.74 5.11
CA LYS A 19 16.87 18.15 5.05
C LYS A 19 15.78 18.47 6.07
N MET A 20 14.90 17.51 6.38
CA MET A 20 13.89 17.65 7.41
C MET A 20 14.49 17.62 8.81
N PHE A 21 15.50 16.78 9.05
CA PHE A 21 16.20 16.74 10.34
C PHE A 21 16.87 18.09 10.64
N ASP A 22 17.42 18.77 9.63
CA ASP A 22 18.00 20.11 9.78
C ASP A 22 16.95 21.22 9.99
N ILE A 23 15.83 21.19 9.24
CA ILE A 23 14.71 22.13 9.46
C ILE A 23 14.07 21.91 10.83
N PHE A 24 13.95 20.66 11.28
CA PHE A 24 13.39 20.32 12.58
C PHE A 24 14.33 20.74 13.72
N ARG A 25 15.65 20.55 13.55
CA ARG A 25 16.67 21.02 14.50
C ARG A 25 16.67 22.54 14.65
N PHE A 26 16.45 23.28 13.55
CA PHE A 26 16.51 24.74 13.56
C PHE A 26 15.23 25.41 14.09
N THR A 27 14.06 24.79 13.90
CA THR A 27 12.77 25.42 14.27
C THR A 27 12.22 24.95 15.63
N TYR A 28 12.59 23.75 16.10
CA TYR A 28 12.10 23.20 17.39
C TYR A 28 13.08 23.33 18.56
N PHE A 29 14.30 23.83 18.33
CA PHE A 29 15.29 23.93 19.39
C PHE A 29 16.04 25.27 19.35
N PRO A 30 15.36 26.34 19.79
CA PRO A 30 15.99 27.15 20.80
C PRO A 30 15.01 27.40 21.95
N PHE A 31 15.36 26.86 23.11
CA PHE A 31 14.99 27.40 24.42
C PHE A 31 13.53 27.20 24.89
N SER A 32 13.28 26.07 25.55
CA SER A 32 12.44 26.06 26.77
C SER A 32 12.80 24.87 27.68
N PRO A 33 13.27 25.10 28.92
CA PRO A 33 13.44 24.07 29.92
C PRO A 33 12.21 24.07 30.84
N GLU A 34 11.28 23.14 30.64
CA GLU A 34 10.24 22.87 31.64
C GLU A 34 10.10 21.35 31.84
N PRO A 35 10.48 20.80 33.01
CA PRO A 35 10.28 19.40 33.33
C PRO A 35 8.90 19.22 33.99
N PHE A 36 7.88 18.83 33.21
CA PHE A 36 6.58 18.47 33.76
C PHE A 36 6.03 17.17 33.14
N PHE A 37 6.46 16.06 33.74
CA PHE A 37 5.62 14.90 34.09
C PHE A 37 4.65 14.35 33.04
N LEU A 38 5.12 13.53 32.10
CA LEU A 38 4.29 12.56 31.36
C LEU A 38 5.08 11.26 31.04
N PRO A 39 5.40 10.42 32.04
CA PRO A 39 6.18 9.19 31.81
C PRO A 39 5.52 8.21 30.82
N ASN A 40 4.21 8.32 30.61
CA ASN A 40 3.43 7.40 29.77
C ASN A 40 3.00 8.01 28.42
N LEU A 41 3.31 9.29 28.13
CA LEU A 41 2.88 9.93 26.88
C LEU A 41 3.54 9.30 25.65
N MET A 42 4.84 9.03 25.75
CA MET A 42 5.60 8.41 24.65
C MET A 42 5.15 6.96 24.39
N GLU A 43 4.82 6.22 25.46
CA GLU A 43 4.31 4.85 25.38
C GLU A 43 2.90 4.80 24.76
N ASN A 44 1.99 5.65 25.24
CA ASN A 44 0.64 5.77 24.69
C ASN A 44 0.63 6.22 23.23
N LEU A 45 1.56 7.10 22.84
CA LEU A 45 1.74 7.52 21.44
C LEU A 45 2.21 6.35 20.56
N PHE A 46 3.17 5.56 21.05
CA PHE A 46 3.71 4.41 20.32
C PHE A 46 2.63 3.35 20.07
N ILE A 47 1.84 3.03 21.10
CA ILE A 47 0.70 2.11 21.00
C ILE A 47 -0.36 2.68 20.05
N GLY A 48 -0.67 3.97 20.15
CA GLY A 48 -1.61 4.64 19.25
C GLY A 48 -1.21 4.51 17.77
N LEU A 49 0.08 4.70 17.46
CA LEU A 49 0.60 4.54 16.10
C LEU A 49 0.50 3.10 15.58
N MET A 50 0.64 2.07 16.44
CA MET A 50 0.46 0.66 16.04
C MET A 50 -0.97 0.35 15.62
N PHE A 51 -1.96 0.97 16.25
CA PHE A 51 -3.37 0.81 15.86
C PHE A 51 -3.70 1.61 14.61
N VAL A 52 -3.20 2.84 14.51
CA VAL A 52 -3.46 3.72 13.36
C VAL A 52 -2.84 3.15 12.07
N SER A 53 -1.68 2.49 12.16
CA SER A 53 -1.05 1.83 11.01
C SER A 53 -1.81 0.60 10.47
N LEU A 54 -2.82 0.09 11.19
CA LEU A 54 -3.69 -0.96 10.67
C LEU A 54 -4.49 -0.47 9.46
N ILE A 55 -4.82 0.83 9.38
CA ILE A 55 -5.60 1.42 8.30
C ILE A 55 -4.91 1.21 6.93
N PRO A 56 -3.68 1.72 6.68
CA PRO A 56 -2.99 1.50 5.41
C PRO A 56 -2.73 0.01 5.15
N ALA A 57 -2.48 -0.79 6.19
CA ALA A 57 -2.26 -2.23 6.06
C ALA A 57 -3.48 -2.97 5.52
N VAL A 58 -4.67 -2.69 6.07
CA VAL A 58 -5.93 -3.30 5.60
C VAL A 58 -6.27 -2.84 4.18
N ILE A 59 -6.06 -1.56 3.85
CA ILE A 59 -6.29 -1.03 2.50
C ILE A 59 -5.40 -1.75 1.48
N ALA A 60 -4.11 -1.90 1.78
CA ALA A 60 -3.18 -2.61 0.92
C ALA A 60 -3.49 -4.11 0.83
N HIS A 61 -3.92 -4.74 1.93
CA HIS A 61 -4.31 -6.15 1.98
C HIS A 61 -5.52 -6.44 1.08
N LYS A 62 -6.55 -5.58 1.09
CA LYS A 62 -7.70 -5.68 0.18
C LYS A 62 -7.30 -5.59 -1.30
N LYS A 63 -6.14 -5.01 -1.59
CA LYS A 63 -5.56 -4.90 -2.94
C LYS A 63 -4.54 -6.00 -3.25
N GLY A 64 -4.50 -7.03 -2.41
CA GLY A 64 -3.67 -8.23 -2.56
C GLY A 64 -2.21 -8.05 -2.17
N ARG A 65 -1.93 -7.18 -1.19
CA ARG A 65 -0.58 -7.05 -0.62
C ARG A 65 -0.48 -7.75 0.73
N ASN A 66 0.76 -8.11 1.08
CA ASN A 66 1.06 -8.73 2.37
C ASN A 66 0.78 -7.75 3.50
N PHE A 67 -0.15 -8.10 4.37
CA PHE A 67 -0.59 -7.27 5.50
C PHE A 67 0.58 -6.85 6.40
N ASN A 68 1.42 -7.81 6.81
CA ASN A 68 2.51 -7.59 7.76
C ASN A 68 3.52 -6.54 7.27
N ILE A 69 3.90 -6.60 6.00
CA ILE A 69 4.87 -5.65 5.40
C ILE A 69 4.28 -4.25 5.38
N TRP A 70 3.00 -4.12 5.01
CA TRP A 70 2.33 -2.82 4.95
C TRP A 70 1.99 -2.25 6.32
N TRP A 71 1.78 -3.10 7.33
CA TRP A 71 1.60 -2.66 8.71
C TRP A 71 2.89 -2.09 9.29
N ILE A 72 4.02 -2.78 9.13
CA ILE A 72 5.34 -2.26 9.53
C ILE A 72 5.66 -0.97 8.77
N TYR A 73 5.37 -0.92 7.48
CA TYR A 73 5.56 0.28 6.67
C TYR A 73 4.68 1.47 7.13
N GLY A 74 3.42 1.21 7.45
CA GLY A 74 2.50 2.22 7.99
C GLY A 74 2.87 2.69 9.40
N TRP A 75 3.48 1.81 10.19
CA TRP A 75 3.97 2.16 11.52
C TRP A 75 5.22 3.06 11.45
N ALA A 76 6.14 2.80 10.51
CA ALA A 76 7.34 3.61 10.31
C ALA A 76 7.07 4.95 9.58
N PHE A 77 6.18 4.96 8.58
CA PHE A 77 5.94 6.12 7.70
C PHE A 77 4.45 6.32 7.40
N PHE A 78 3.64 6.56 8.44
CA PHE A 78 2.17 6.58 8.32
C PHE A 78 1.61 7.44 7.18
N LEU A 79 2.05 8.70 7.07
CA LEU A 79 1.54 9.64 6.04
C LEU A 79 1.87 9.19 4.61
N ILE A 80 3.07 8.66 4.40
CA ILE A 80 3.51 8.17 3.09
C ILE A 80 2.77 6.86 2.78
N ALA A 81 2.72 5.95 3.75
CA ALA A 81 2.09 4.64 3.60
C ALA A 81 0.60 4.74 3.24
N ILE A 82 -0.16 5.68 3.83
CA ILE A 82 -1.58 5.83 3.50
C ILE A 82 -1.79 6.36 2.08
N ILE A 83 -0.97 7.31 1.62
CA ILE A 83 -1.01 7.81 0.23
C ILE A 83 -0.72 6.66 -0.75
N HIS A 84 0.36 5.90 -0.50
CA HIS A 84 0.70 4.74 -1.33
C HIS A 84 -0.37 3.65 -1.29
N ALA A 85 -0.97 3.38 -0.13
CA ALA A 85 -2.03 2.38 0.01
C ALA A 85 -3.27 2.77 -0.80
N ILE A 86 -3.64 4.05 -0.83
CA ILE A 86 -4.80 4.55 -1.59
C ILE A 86 -4.54 4.51 -3.10
N LEU A 87 -3.37 4.94 -3.56
CA LEU A 87 -3.02 4.99 -4.99
C LEU A 87 -2.75 3.60 -5.60
N LEU A 88 -2.51 2.58 -4.77
CA LEU A 88 -2.23 1.23 -5.24
C LEU A 88 -3.41 0.67 -6.05
N LYS A 89 -3.12 -0.01 -7.17
CA LYS A 89 -4.10 -0.80 -7.91
C LYS A 89 -4.16 -2.24 -7.35
N PRO A 90 -5.33 -2.90 -7.40
CA PRO A 90 -5.43 -4.33 -7.07
C PRO A 90 -4.49 -5.15 -7.95
N ASN A 91 -3.79 -6.12 -7.35
CA ASN A 91 -3.07 -7.14 -8.11
C ASN A 91 -4.06 -8.15 -8.72
N ASP A 92 -3.53 -9.08 -9.52
CA ASP A 92 -4.34 -10.06 -10.22
C ASP A 92 -5.02 -11.04 -9.26
N ASP A 93 -4.34 -11.45 -8.17
CA ASP A 93 -4.97 -12.27 -7.11
C ASP A 93 -6.18 -11.59 -6.47
N ALA A 94 -6.09 -10.28 -6.20
CA ALA A 94 -7.18 -9.52 -5.61
C ALA A 94 -8.33 -9.31 -6.60
N LYS A 95 -8.03 -9.18 -7.89
CA LYS A 95 -9.05 -9.13 -8.95
C LYS A 95 -9.82 -10.44 -9.03
N LEU A 96 -9.12 -11.57 -9.04
CA LEU A 96 -9.74 -12.90 -9.10
C LEU A 96 -10.61 -13.16 -7.86
N LYS A 97 -10.12 -12.80 -6.67
CA LYS A 97 -10.90 -12.90 -5.42
C LYS A 97 -12.15 -12.02 -5.38
N SER A 98 -12.26 -11.00 -6.24
CA SER A 98 -13.42 -10.12 -6.25
C SER A 98 -14.65 -10.73 -6.95
N GLY A 99 -14.50 -11.85 -7.68
CA GLY A 99 -15.59 -12.45 -8.46
C GLY A 99 -16.12 -11.50 -9.54
N LYS A 100 -15.23 -10.75 -10.18
CA LYS A 100 -15.52 -9.88 -11.33
C LYS A 100 -14.55 -10.10 -12.49
N TYR A 101 -13.58 -10.97 -12.25
CA TYR A 101 -12.48 -11.25 -13.15
C TYR A 101 -12.25 -12.75 -13.13
N LYS A 102 -11.89 -13.29 -14.28
CA LYS A 102 -11.55 -14.69 -14.49
C LYS A 102 -10.25 -14.79 -15.28
N THR A 103 -9.61 -15.94 -15.20
CA THR A 103 -8.37 -16.20 -15.95
C THR A 103 -8.72 -16.84 -17.29
N CYS A 104 -8.14 -16.36 -18.40
CA CYS A 104 -8.36 -16.98 -19.70
C CYS A 104 -7.65 -18.35 -19.79
N PRO A 105 -8.33 -19.45 -20.19
CA PRO A 105 -7.72 -20.78 -20.24
C PRO A 105 -6.66 -20.93 -21.34
N GLN A 106 -6.70 -20.11 -22.39
CA GLN A 106 -5.73 -20.19 -23.50
C GLN A 106 -4.46 -19.35 -23.29
N CYS A 107 -4.57 -18.16 -22.71
CA CYS A 107 -3.43 -17.24 -22.56
C CYS A 107 -3.07 -16.89 -21.11
N ALA A 108 -3.82 -17.40 -20.12
CA ALA A 108 -3.61 -17.18 -18.69
C ALA A 108 -3.69 -15.72 -18.21
N GLU A 109 -4.21 -14.81 -19.05
CA GLU A 109 -4.38 -13.39 -18.69
C GLU A 109 -5.67 -13.17 -17.90
N VAL A 110 -5.66 -12.23 -16.95
CA VAL A 110 -6.84 -11.88 -16.14
C VAL A 110 -7.75 -10.94 -16.91
N ILE A 111 -8.93 -11.44 -17.28
CA ILE A 111 -9.97 -10.72 -18.00
C ILE A 111 -11.18 -10.50 -17.11
N LYS A 112 -12.10 -9.62 -17.54
CA LYS A 112 -13.38 -9.47 -16.84
C LYS A 112 -14.22 -10.73 -17.00
N GLU A 113 -14.99 -11.06 -15.97
CA GLU A 113 -15.89 -12.21 -15.98
C GLU A 113 -16.93 -12.13 -17.10
N GLU A 114 -17.49 -10.93 -17.31
CA GLU A 114 -18.47 -10.59 -18.35
C GLU A 114 -17.92 -10.60 -19.80
N ALA A 115 -16.62 -10.89 -20.00
CA ALA A 115 -16.01 -10.85 -21.33
C ALA A 115 -16.38 -12.07 -22.19
N ILE A 116 -17.05 -11.83 -23.32
CA ILE A 116 -17.38 -12.86 -24.34
C ILE A 116 -16.17 -13.18 -25.23
N VAL A 117 -15.27 -12.21 -25.44
CA VAL A 117 -14.07 -12.38 -26.24
C VAL A 117 -12.87 -11.85 -25.47
N CYS A 118 -11.81 -12.65 -25.38
CA CYS A 118 -10.56 -12.25 -24.76
C CYS A 118 -9.86 -11.17 -25.60
N LYS A 119 -9.64 -9.99 -25.03
CA LYS A 119 -8.95 -8.87 -25.70
C LYS A 119 -7.46 -9.13 -26.02
N HIS A 120 -6.88 -10.19 -25.46
CA HIS A 120 -5.45 -10.50 -25.60
C HIS A 120 -5.19 -11.56 -26.67
N CYS A 121 -5.91 -12.69 -26.64
CA CYS A 121 -5.71 -13.80 -27.59
C CYS A 121 -6.85 -13.99 -28.60
N GLY A 122 -8.02 -13.34 -28.40
CA GLY A 122 -9.17 -13.49 -29.27
C GLY A 122 -10.04 -14.73 -29.02
N TYR A 123 -9.75 -15.55 -27.99
CA TYR A 123 -10.60 -16.67 -27.59
C TYR A 123 -12.04 -16.21 -27.32
N ARG A 124 -13.01 -16.97 -27.83
CA ARG A 124 -14.44 -16.70 -27.68
C ARG A 124 -15.05 -17.69 -26.70
N TYR A 125 -15.84 -17.16 -25.78
CA TYR A 125 -16.63 -17.91 -24.82
C TYR A 125 -18.03 -18.11 -25.41
N ASP A 126 -18.29 -19.32 -25.92
CA ASP A 126 -19.51 -19.61 -26.67
C ASP A 126 -20.62 -20.18 -25.79
N THR A 127 -20.26 -20.79 -24.65
CA THR A 127 -21.22 -21.41 -23.73
C THR A 127 -21.29 -20.67 -22.40
N LEU A 128 -22.45 -20.75 -21.72
CA LEU A 128 -22.62 -20.19 -20.38
C LEU A 128 -21.72 -20.89 -19.35
N ALA A 129 -21.35 -22.16 -19.58
CA ALA A 129 -20.39 -22.87 -18.75
C ALA A 129 -19.01 -22.20 -18.78
N ASP A 130 -18.56 -21.74 -19.96
CA ASP A 130 -17.27 -21.08 -20.10
C ASP A 130 -17.24 -19.66 -19.47
N ILE A 131 -18.40 -19.09 -19.12
CA ILE A 131 -18.50 -17.72 -18.59
C ILE A 131 -18.44 -17.67 -17.05
N VAL A 132 -18.99 -18.69 -16.38
CA VAL A 132 -19.29 -18.70 -14.93
C VAL A 132 -18.25 -19.49 -14.12
N GLU A 133 -17.30 -20.17 -14.78
CA GLU A 133 -16.17 -20.88 -14.16
C GLU A 133 -14.96 -19.97 -13.90
#